data_AF-A0A942S2J6-F1
#
_entry.id   AF-A0A942S2J6-F1
#
_cell.length_a   1.000
_cell.length_b   1.000
_cell.length_c   1.000
_cell.angle_alpha   90.00
_cell.angle_beta   90.00
_cell.angle_gamma   90.00
#
_symmetry.space_group_name_H-M   'P 1'
#
loop_
_entity.id
_entity.type
_entity.pdbx_description
1 polymer ?
#
loop_
_entity_poly.entity_id
_entity_poly.type
_entity_poly.pdbx_seq_one_letter_code
_entity_poly.pdbx_strand_id
1 'polypeptide(L)'
;GVGVQHALPLAGELSRAAVRLRAVVPKLRAKGAARAVELVLSHDALAPSTLDFMSDRAARRLCDRLVSLGAVRELTGRDTFRLYGI
;
A
#
# COMPACT_ATOMS: atom_id res chain seq x y z
N GLY A 1 8.40 -0.42 30.74
CA GLY A 1 9.02 -1.12 29.60
C GLY A 1 7.98 -1.78 28.72
N VAL A 2 7.17 -0.98 27.99
CA VAL A 2 6.04 -1.49 27.16
C VAL A 2 6.37 -1.40 25.65
N GLY A 3 7.47 -0.75 25.25
CA GLY A 3 7.79 -0.51 23.83
C GLY A 3 8.32 -1.71 23.05
N VAL A 4 9.05 -2.63 23.69
CA VAL A 4 9.77 -3.71 22.96
C VAL A 4 8.85 -4.88 22.60
N GLN A 5 7.77 -5.10 23.37
CA GLN A 5 6.91 -6.28 23.22
C GLN A 5 5.92 -6.16 22.05
N HIS A 6 5.52 -4.94 21.68
CA HIS A 6 4.68 -4.67 20.51
C HIS A 6 5.47 -4.41 19.23
N ALA A 7 6.71 -3.90 19.35
CA ALA A 7 7.53 -3.57 18.18
C ALA A 7 7.93 -4.81 17.35
N LEU A 8 8.19 -5.96 18.00
CA LEU A 8 8.60 -7.18 17.31
C LEU A 8 7.45 -7.81 16.49
N PRO A 9 6.21 -7.96 17.00
CA PRO A 9 5.06 -8.39 16.18
C PRO A 9 4.78 -7.45 15.01
N LEU A 10 4.81 -6.12 15.24
CA LEU A 10 4.58 -5.11 14.19
C LEU A 10 5.63 -5.20 13.08
N ALA A 11 6.92 -5.32 13.42
CA ALA A 11 7.98 -5.49 12.43
C ALA A 11 7.79 -6.76 11.58
N GLY A 12 7.33 -7.86 12.20
CA GLY A 12 7.02 -9.10 11.50
C GLY A 12 5.84 -8.98 10.53
N GLU A 13 4.79 -8.25 10.90
CA GLU A 13 3.64 -7.98 10.04
C GLU A 13 4.02 -7.09 8.85
N LEU A 14 4.76 -6.02 9.09
CA LEU A 14 5.25 -5.11 8.05
C LEU A 14 6.16 -5.84 7.05
N SER A 15 7.06 -6.70 7.53
CA SER A 15 7.91 -7.53 6.67
C SER A 15 7.10 -8.45 5.77
N ARG A 16 6.10 -9.15 6.33
CA ARG A 16 5.20 -10.01 5.53
C ARG A 16 4.38 -9.20 4.52
N ALA A 17 3.92 -8.01 4.89
CA ALA A 17 3.19 -7.13 4.00
C ALA A 17 4.05 -6.62 2.85
N ALA A 18 5.30 -6.22 3.12
CA ALA A 18 6.26 -5.82 2.10
C ALA A 18 6.57 -6.96 1.11
N VAL A 19 6.69 -8.20 1.61
CA VAL A 19 6.85 -9.39 0.74
C VAL A 19 5.63 -9.59 -0.15
N ARG A 20 4.40 -9.52 0.40
CA ARG A 20 3.17 -9.61 -0.41
C ARG A 20 3.11 -8.53 -1.48
N LEU A 21 3.46 -7.29 -1.12
CA LEU A 21 3.41 -6.15 -2.03
C LEU A 21 4.39 -6.30 -3.20
N ARG A 22 5.60 -6.81 -2.97
CA ARG A 22 6.53 -7.14 -4.05
C ARG A 22 6.02 -8.29 -4.93
N ALA A 23 5.45 -9.32 -4.32
CA ALA A 23 4.94 -10.50 -5.03
C ALA A 23 3.73 -10.20 -5.93
N VAL A 24 3.00 -9.11 -5.68
CA VAL A 24 1.86 -8.71 -6.54
C VAL A 24 2.27 -7.90 -7.76
N VAL A 25 3.50 -7.37 -7.84
CA VAL A 25 3.95 -6.53 -8.98
C VAL A 25 3.69 -7.18 -10.34
N PRO A 26 4.00 -8.47 -10.58
CA PRO A 26 3.73 -9.12 -11.88
C PRO A 26 2.24 -9.25 -12.22
N LYS A 27 1.36 -9.11 -11.23
CA LYS A 27 -0.11 -9.18 -11.39
C LYS A 27 -0.73 -7.83 -11.76
N LEU A 28 0.06 -6.75 -11.71
CA LEU A 28 -0.39 -5.40 -12.00
C LEU A 28 -0.12 -5.08 -13.47
N ARG A 29 -1.19 -4.77 -14.22
CA ARG A 29 -1.11 -4.43 -15.65
C ARG A 29 -0.89 -2.94 -15.92
N ALA A 30 -0.84 -2.11 -14.86
CA ALA A 30 -0.73 -0.66 -15.00
C ALA A 30 0.73 -0.24 -15.26
N LYS A 31 0.93 0.66 -16.24
CA LYS A 31 2.21 1.35 -16.42
C LYS A 31 2.54 2.13 -15.15
N GLY A 32 3.74 1.95 -14.59
CA GLY A 32 4.14 2.58 -13.33
C GLY A 32 3.78 1.82 -12.05
N ALA A 33 3.21 0.60 -12.15
CA ALA A 33 2.86 -0.21 -10.98
C ALA A 33 4.05 -0.50 -10.06
N ALA A 34 5.25 -0.74 -10.62
CA ALA A 34 6.47 -0.94 -9.83
C ALA A 34 6.81 0.30 -9.00
N ARG A 35 6.82 1.49 -9.62
CA ARG A 35 7.04 2.77 -8.93
C ARG A 35 6.00 3.03 -7.84
N ALA A 36 4.74 2.71 -8.09
CA ALA A 36 3.69 2.84 -7.08
C ALA A 36 3.91 1.91 -5.88
N VAL A 37 4.37 0.67 -6.13
CA VAL A 37 4.74 -0.28 -5.06
C VAL A 37 5.92 0.24 -4.23
N GLU A 38 6.93 0.83 -4.87
CA GLU A 38 8.04 1.47 -4.14
C GLU A 38 7.57 2.61 -3.24
N LEU A 39 6.67 3.46 -3.73
CA LEU A 39 6.09 4.54 -2.93
C LEU A 39 5.27 4.03 -1.75
N VAL A 40 4.52 2.94 -1.92
CA VAL A 40 3.80 2.31 -0.81
C VAL A 40 4.79 1.76 0.23
N LEU A 41 5.93 1.21 -0.18
CA LEU A 41 6.96 0.74 0.76
C LEU A 41 7.69 1.87 1.49
N SER A 42 7.66 3.11 0.96
CA SER A 42 8.37 4.25 1.52
C SER A 42 7.49 5.16 2.39
N HIS A 43 6.20 4.86 2.55
CA HIS A 43 5.25 5.68 3.31
C HIS A 43 4.41 4.81 4.24
N ASP A 44 4.18 5.28 5.47
CA ASP A 44 3.28 4.61 6.41
C ASP A 44 1.81 4.65 5.94
N ALA A 45 1.43 5.76 5.28
CA ALA A 45 0.13 5.96 4.66
C ALA A 45 0.29 6.71 3.33
N LEU A 46 -0.33 6.21 2.28
CA LEU A 46 -0.29 6.74 0.93
C LEU A 46 -1.68 7.16 0.47
N ALA A 47 -1.80 8.40 -0.02
CA ALA A 47 -2.99 8.87 -0.72
C ALA A 47 -2.86 8.57 -2.22
N PRO A 48 -3.96 8.27 -2.95
CA PRO A 48 -3.90 8.08 -4.41
C PRO A 48 -3.27 9.27 -5.15
N SER A 49 -3.46 10.50 -4.65
CA SER A 49 -2.89 11.72 -5.22
C SER A 49 -1.36 11.79 -5.14
N THR A 50 -0.72 10.99 -4.27
CA THR A 50 0.75 10.85 -4.22
C THR A 50 1.30 10.14 -5.45
N LEU A 51 0.46 9.40 -6.20
CA LEU A 51 0.81 8.77 -7.47
C LEU A 51 0.61 9.75 -8.64
N ASP A 52 1.28 10.91 -8.56
CA ASP A 52 1.15 12.05 -9.50
C ASP A 52 1.49 11.72 -10.96
N PHE A 53 2.22 10.63 -11.18
CA PHE A 53 2.55 10.08 -12.50
C PHE A 53 1.43 9.24 -13.12
N MET A 54 0.29 9.09 -12.43
CA MET A 54 -0.92 8.42 -12.90
C MET A 54 -2.11 9.40 -12.88
N SER A 55 -3.13 9.16 -13.71
CA SER A 55 -4.39 9.87 -13.54
C SER A 55 -5.04 9.49 -12.21
N ASP A 56 -5.82 10.40 -11.61
CA ASP A 56 -6.52 10.14 -10.33
C ASP A 56 -7.35 8.85 -10.37
N ARG A 57 -8.07 8.60 -11.49
CA ARG A 57 -8.81 7.35 -11.69
C ARG A 57 -7.91 6.11 -11.72
N ALA A 58 -6.75 6.19 -12.36
CA ALA A 58 -5.81 5.08 -12.44
C ALA A 58 -5.15 4.80 -11.07
N ALA A 59 -4.76 5.85 -10.35
CA ALA A 59 -4.21 5.75 -9.00
C ALA A 59 -5.21 5.09 -8.03
N ARG A 60 -6.46 5.55 -8.01
CA ARG A 60 -7.53 4.95 -7.17
C ARG A 60 -7.74 3.46 -7.48
N ARG A 61 -7.88 3.12 -8.76
CA ARG A 61 -8.06 1.72 -9.19
C ARG A 61 -6.87 0.83 -8.84
N LEU A 62 -5.66 1.38 -8.88
CA LEU A 62 -4.47 0.66 -8.46
C LEU A 62 -4.52 0.36 -6.96
N CYS A 63 -4.82 1.36 -6.12
CA CYS A 63 -4.96 1.18 -4.67
C CYS A 63 -6.06 0.14 -4.34
N ASP A 64 -7.23 0.22 -4.97
CA ASP A 64 -8.30 -0.78 -4.81
C ASP A 64 -7.83 -2.18 -5.20
N ARG A 65 -7.06 -2.30 -6.29
CA ARG A 65 -6.50 -3.57 -6.72
C ARG A 65 -5.52 -4.12 -5.68
N LEU A 66 -4.65 -3.29 -5.12
CA LEU A 66 -3.72 -3.70 -4.07
C LEU A 66 -4.47 -4.18 -2.81
N VAL A 67 -5.56 -3.51 -2.42
CA VAL A 67 -6.44 -3.97 -1.33
C VAL A 67 -7.04 -5.34 -1.65
N SER A 68 -7.62 -5.52 -2.85
CA SER A 68 -8.21 -6.81 -3.26
C SER A 68 -7.20 -7.95 -3.29
N LEU A 69 -5.91 -7.64 -3.44
CA LEU A 69 -4.81 -8.60 -3.46
C LEU A 69 -4.20 -8.83 -2.06
N GLY A 70 -4.72 -8.18 -1.01
CA GLY A 70 -4.21 -8.28 0.36
C GLY A 70 -2.81 -7.67 0.54
N ALA A 71 -2.42 -6.76 -0.36
CA ALA A 71 -1.10 -6.14 -0.36
C ALA A 71 -1.05 -4.86 0.48
N VAL A 72 -2.18 -4.17 0.62
CA VAL A 72 -2.37 -2.98 1.47
C VAL A 72 -3.76 -3.02 2.10
N ARG A 73 -3.98 -2.19 3.11
CA ARG A 73 -5.26 -1.93 3.77
C ARG A 73 -5.70 -0.50 3.49
N GLU A 74 -7.00 -0.30 3.38
CA GLU A 74 -7.62 1.03 3.43
C GLU A 74 -7.75 1.43 4.91
N LEU A 75 -7.39 2.68 5.24
CA LEU A 75 -7.20 3.11 6.64
C LEU A 75 -8.27 4.08 7.16
N THR A 76 -9.15 4.61 6.30
CA THR A 76 -10.03 5.73 6.64
C THR A 76 -11.49 5.34 6.82
N GLY A 77 -11.94 4.21 6.24
CA GLY A 77 -13.33 3.78 6.24
C GLY A 77 -14.27 4.71 5.47
N ARG A 78 -13.74 5.55 4.57
CA ARG A 78 -14.50 6.58 3.84
C ARG A 78 -14.56 6.28 2.35
N ASP A 79 -15.62 6.76 1.70
CA ASP A 79 -15.75 6.68 0.24
C ASP A 79 -14.82 7.68 -0.49
N THR A 80 -14.44 8.77 0.18
CA THR A 80 -13.57 9.83 -0.34
C THR A 80 -12.35 10.06 0.57
N PHE A 81 -11.27 10.63 0.02
CA PHE A 81 -10.01 10.93 0.72
C PHE A 81 -9.36 9.72 1.42
N ARG A 82 -9.41 8.56 0.75
CA ARG A 82 -8.87 7.29 1.27
C ARG A 82 -7.35 7.31 1.39
N LEU A 83 -6.84 6.73 2.48
CA LEU A 83 -5.43 6.46 2.71
C LEU A 83 -5.19 4.95 2.75
N TYR A 84 -4.02 4.53 2.27
CA TYR A 84 -3.65 3.13 2.15
C TYR A 84 -2.31 2.87 2.84
N GLY A 85 -2.19 1.77 3.56
CA GLY A 85 -0.94 1.36 4.22
C GLY A 85 -0.79 -0.15 4.27
N ILE A 86 0.40 -0.64 4.63
CA ILE A 86 0.68 -2.07 4.75
C ILE A 86 0.18 -2.69 6.05
#